data_AF-A0A537W7X5-F1
#
_entry.id   AF-A0A537W7X5-F1
#
_cell.length_a   1.000
_cell.length_b   1.000
_cell.length_c   1.000
_cell.angle_alpha   90.00
_cell.angle_beta   90.00
_cell.angle_gamma   90.00
#
_symmetry.space_group_name_H-M   'P 1'
#
loop_
_entity.id
_entity.type
_entity.pdbx_description
1 polymer ?
#
loop_
_entity_poly.entity_id
_entity_poly.type
_entity_poly.pdbx_seq_one_letter_code
_entity_poly.pdbx_strand_id
1 'polypeptide(L)'
;MDATLIVIDSDAELARARALVDGLMNSDDPADAARLAAQARLIAAYEQEKWPPRRPKTAEVLRYLMEQHGLRRVDLVPLLGTA
;
A
#
# COMPACT_ATOMS: atom_id res chain seq x y z
N MET A 1 9.48 6.37 -29.04
CA MET A 1 8.03 6.58 -28.89
C MET A 1 7.81 7.25 -27.55
N ASP A 2 7.04 8.33 -27.49
CA ASP A 2 6.70 8.95 -26.21
C ASP A 2 5.71 8.04 -25.46
N ALA A 3 6.11 7.58 -24.27
CA ALA A 3 5.30 6.70 -23.46
C ALA A 3 4.09 7.47 -22.90
N THR A 4 2.88 7.09 -23.31
CA THR A 4 1.63 7.72 -22.83
C THR A 4 1.35 7.31 -21.37
N LEU A 5 1.17 8.29 -20.48
CA LEU A 5 0.78 8.08 -19.09
C LEU A 5 -0.73 8.20 -18.91
N ILE A 6 -1.26 7.49 -17.91
CA ILE A 6 -2.68 7.61 -17.49
C ILE A 6 -2.73 8.58 -16.31
N VAL A 7 -3.42 9.71 -16.50
CA VAL A 7 -3.82 10.62 -15.41
C VAL A 7 -4.89 9.92 -14.56
N ILE A 8 -4.85 10.13 -13.24
CA ILE A 8 -5.73 9.45 -12.28
C ILE A 8 -6.49 10.49 -11.47
N ASP A 9 -7.78 10.65 -11.77
CA ASP A 9 -8.74 11.45 -11.01
C ASP A 9 -9.84 10.59 -10.35
N SER A 10 -9.98 9.34 -10.78
CA SER A 10 -11.07 8.45 -10.40
C SER A 10 -10.63 7.00 -10.24
N ASP A 11 -11.46 6.20 -9.56
CA ASP A 11 -11.17 4.78 -9.34
C ASP A 11 -11.11 3.96 -10.63
N ALA A 12 -11.88 4.38 -11.65
CA ALA A 12 -11.83 3.74 -12.96
C ALA A 12 -10.46 3.94 -13.61
N GLU A 13 -9.85 5.12 -13.45
CA GLU A 13 -8.52 5.43 -13.97
C GLU A 13 -7.43 4.78 -13.16
N LEU A 14 -7.58 4.71 -11.84
CA LEU A 14 -6.71 3.93 -10.98
C LEU A 14 -6.68 2.45 -11.40
N ALA A 15 -7.85 1.86 -11.70
CA ALA A 15 -7.93 0.48 -12.17
C ALA A 15 -7.22 0.29 -13.53
N ARG A 16 -7.39 1.22 -14.48
CA ARG A 16 -6.68 1.19 -15.76
C ARG A 16 -5.16 1.36 -15.59
N ALA A 17 -4.74 2.25 -14.70
CA ALA A 17 -3.33 2.49 -14.38
C ALA A 17 -2.66 1.25 -13.76
N ARG A 18 -3.37 0.54 -12.87
CA ARG A 18 -2.88 -0.73 -12.29
C ARG A 18 -2.72 -1.81 -13.35
N ALA A 19 -3.73 -2.00 -14.20
CA ALA A 19 -3.65 -2.96 -15.30
C ALA A 19 -2.49 -2.64 -16.27
N LEU A 20 -2.21 -1.35 -16.52
CA LEU A 20 -1.06 -0.92 -17.30
C LEU A 20 0.25 -1.31 -16.61
N VAL A 21 0.41 -1.02 -15.31
CA VAL A 21 1.61 -1.40 -14.55
C VAL A 21 1.82 -2.91 -14.59
N ASP A 22 0.78 -3.70 -14.32
CA ASP A 22 0.84 -5.17 -14.33
C ASP A 22 1.32 -5.71 -15.69
N GLY A 23 0.86 -5.11 -16.80
CA GLY A 23 1.31 -5.48 -18.14
C GLY A 23 2.77 -5.12 -18.44
N LEU A 24 3.29 -4.06 -17.81
CA LEU A 24 4.68 -3.61 -18.00
C LEU A 24 5.69 -4.36 -17.11
N MET A 25 5.24 -5.03 -16.05
CA MET A 25 6.13 -5.72 -15.08
C MET A 25 7.00 -6.80 -15.71
N ASN A 26 6.55 -7.42 -16.81
CA ASN A 26 7.26 -8.50 -17.48
C ASN A 26 8.05 -8.04 -18.72
N SER A 27 8.11 -6.74 -19.00
CA SER A 27 8.84 -6.20 -20.16
C SER A 27 10.29 -5.93 -19.81
N ASP A 28 11.20 -6.29 -20.72
CA ASP A 28 12.63 -5.99 -20.62
C ASP A 28 13.01 -4.68 -21.36
N ASP A 29 12.03 -3.96 -21.94
CA ASP A 29 12.28 -2.69 -22.61
C ASP A 29 12.57 -1.58 -21.57
N PRO A 30 13.72 -0.88 -21.64
CA PRO A 30 14.01 0.27 -20.79
C PRO A 30 12.93 1.36 -20.81
N ALA A 31 12.24 1.55 -21.94
CA ALA A 31 11.15 2.52 -22.06
C ALA A 31 9.92 2.09 -21.24
N ASP A 32 9.63 0.79 -21.20
CA ASP A 32 8.55 0.23 -20.38
C ASP A 32 8.89 0.31 -18.89
N ALA A 33 10.15 0.06 -18.51
CA ALA A 33 10.61 0.25 -17.14
C ALA A 33 10.46 1.71 -16.66
N ALA A 34 10.83 2.68 -17.52
CA ALA A 34 10.65 4.10 -17.24
C ALA A 34 9.17 4.47 -17.10
N ARG A 35 8.32 3.94 -17.99
CA ARG A 35 6.87 4.15 -17.97
C ARG A 35 6.22 3.55 -16.72
N LEU A 36 6.60 2.32 -16.36
CA LEU A 36 6.15 1.66 -15.13
C LEU A 36 6.47 2.51 -13.92
N ALA A 37 7.70 2.98 -13.82
CA ALA A 37 8.14 3.79 -12.69
C ALA A 37 7.38 5.13 -12.61
N ALA A 38 7.07 5.75 -13.75
CA ALA A 38 6.26 6.97 -13.80
C ALA A 38 4.80 6.70 -13.39
N GLN A 39 4.18 5.65 -13.93
CA GLN A 39 2.78 5.30 -13.62
C GLN A 39 2.61 4.90 -12.15
N ALA A 40 3.56 4.15 -11.58
CA ALA A 40 3.56 3.77 -10.17
C ALA A 40 3.60 4.98 -9.22
N ARG A 41 4.33 6.05 -9.59
CA ARG A 41 4.35 7.30 -8.82
C ARG A 41 3.01 8.03 -8.85
N LEU A 42 2.31 8.03 -9.99
CA LEU A 42 0.98 8.62 -10.11
C LEU A 42 -0.06 7.85 -9.28
N ILE A 43 -0.01 6.51 -9.33
CA ILE A 43 -0.86 5.65 -8.49
C ILE A 43 -0.63 5.96 -7.01
N ALA A 44 0.63 5.99 -6.57
CA ALA A 44 0.96 6.26 -5.17
C ALA A 44 0.49 7.65 -4.72
N ALA A 45 0.58 8.67 -5.58
CA ALA A 45 0.09 10.02 -5.26
C ALA A 45 -1.43 10.04 -5.07
N TYR A 46 -2.19 9.44 -5.99
CA TYR A 46 -3.64 9.34 -5.88
C TYR A 46 -4.08 8.57 -4.63
N GLU A 47 -3.43 7.44 -4.34
CA GLU A 47 -3.74 6.62 -3.18
C GLU A 47 -3.45 7.33 -1.86
N GLN A 48 -2.37 8.13 -1.78
CA GLN A 48 -2.06 8.92 -0.60
C GLN A 48 -3.08 10.03 -0.34
N GLU A 49 -3.61 10.66 -1.39
CA GLU A 49 -4.64 11.68 -1.26
C GLU A 49 -5.98 11.06 -0.83
N LYS A 50 -6.35 9.96 -1.46
CA LYS A 50 -7.63 9.29 -1.21
C LYS A 50 -7.67 8.49 0.09
N TRP A 51 -6.59 7.80 0.41
CA TRP A 51 -6.42 6.96 1.59
C TRP A 51 -5.16 7.38 2.35
N PRO A 52 -5.21 8.51 3.07
CA PRO A 52 -4.06 9.02 3.78
C PRO A 52 -3.54 7.98 4.79
N PRO A 53 -2.22 7.71 4.82
CA PRO A 53 -1.65 6.71 5.69
C PRO A 53 -1.91 7.09 7.15
N ARG A 54 -2.68 6.24 7.83
CA ARG A 54 -2.94 6.38 9.27
C ARG A 54 -1.92 5.58 10.05
N ARG A 55 -1.22 6.23 11.00
CA ARG A 55 -0.41 5.49 11.97
C ARG A 55 -1.31 4.64 12.86
N PRO A 56 -1.04 3.33 13.03
CA PRO A 56 -1.81 2.51 13.94
C PRO A 56 -1.60 3.01 15.38
N LYS A 57 -2.66 2.98 16.18
CA LYS A 57 -2.58 3.28 17.61
C LYS A 57 -1.82 2.14 18.30
N THR A 58 -1.08 2.43 19.36
CA THR A 58 -0.36 1.41 20.14
C THR A 58 -1.25 0.23 20.54
N ALA A 59 -2.51 0.49 20.89
CA ALA A 59 -3.48 -0.56 21.23
C ALA A 59 -3.84 -1.48 20.06
N GLU A 60 -3.83 -0.97 18.82
CA GLU A 60 -4.08 -1.78 17.61
C GLU A 60 -2.86 -2.66 17.31
N VAL A 61 -1.65 -2.09 17.44
CA VAL A 61 -0.39 -2.84 17.29
C VAL A 61 -0.30 -3.96 18.34
N LEU A 62 -0.59 -3.65 19.61
CA LEU A 62 -0.58 -4.64 20.67
C LEU A 62 -1.58 -5.77 20.41
N ARG A 63 -2.79 -5.44 19.96
CA ARG A 63 -3.81 -6.43 19.62
C ARG A 63 -3.38 -7.32 18.45
N TYR A 64 -2.82 -6.73 17.40
CA TYR A 64 -2.27 -7.48 16.28
C TYR A 64 -1.19 -8.46 16.74
N LEU A 65 -0.24 -8.02 17.57
CA LEU A 65 0.80 -8.89 18.12
C LEU A 65 0.20 -10.00 19.00
N MET A 66 -0.80 -9.68 19.83
CA MET A 66 -1.50 -10.68 20.63
C MET A 66 -2.14 -11.77 19.74
N GLU A 67 -2.82 -11.37 18.66
CA GLU A 67 -3.43 -12.30 17.70
C GLU A 67 -2.38 -13.16 16.99
N GLN A 68 -1.27 -12.58 16.53
CA GLN A 68 -0.19 -13.31 15.85
C GLN A 68 0.50 -14.34 16.76
N HIS A 69 0.55 -14.10 18.07
CA HIS A 69 1.21 -14.96 19.03
C HIS A 69 0.25 -15.82 19.86
N GLY A 70 -1.06 -15.78 19.59
CA GLY A 70 -2.06 -16.52 20.35
C GLY A 70 -2.17 -16.08 21.83
N LEU A 71 -1.76 -14.85 22.13
CA LEU A 71 -1.77 -14.31 23.49
C LEU A 71 -3.13 -13.70 23.82
N ARG A 72 -3.60 -13.95 25.03
CA ARG A 72 -4.78 -13.30 25.60
C ARG A 72 -4.34 -12.17 26.52
N ARG A 73 -5.27 -11.28 26.84
CA ARG A 73 -5.00 -10.13 27.72
C ARG A 73 -4.44 -10.53 29.09
N VAL A 74 -4.88 -11.68 29.61
CA VAL A 74 -4.39 -12.24 30.88
C VAL A 74 -2.91 -12.64 30.82
N ASP A 75 -2.43 -13.03 29.65
CA ASP A 75 -1.05 -13.46 29.44
C ASP A 75 -0.08 -12.26 29.42
N LEU A 76 -0.60 -11.05 29.25
CA LEU A 76 0.19 -9.80 29.31
C LEU A 76 0.30 -9.21 30.72
N VAL A 77 -0.45 -9.71 31.69
CA VAL A 77 -0.44 -9.20 33.08
C VAL A 77 0.97 -9.20 33.70
N PRO A 78 1.82 -10.23 33.53
CA PRO A 78 3.18 -10.20 34.08
C PRO A 78 4.07 -9.09 33.50
N LEU A 79 3.75 -8.61 32.29
CA LEU A 79 4.55 -7.60 31.58
C LEU A 79 4.00 -6.18 31.78
N LEU A 80 2.69 -6.03 31.83
CA LEU A 80 2.00 -4.73 31.81
C LEU A 80 1.30 -4.39 33.13
N GLY A 81 1.16 -5.35 34.04
CA GLY A 81 0.42 -5.22 35.29
C GLY A 81 -1.10 -5.24 35.12
N THR A 82 -1.80 -5.12 36.25
CA THR A 82 -3.25 -4.90 36.32
C THR A 82 -3.48 -3.50 36.86
N ALA A 83 -3.90 -2.57 36.02
CA ALA A 83 -4.41 -1.28 36.46
C ALA A 83 -5.78 -1.43 37.14
#